data_AF-A0A7X9DH09-F1
#
_entry.id   AF-A0A7X9DH09-F1
#
_cell.length_a   1.000
_cell.length_b   1.000
_cell.length_c   1.000
_cell.angle_alpha   90.00
_cell.angle_beta   90.00
_cell.angle_gamma   90.00
#
_symmetry.space_group_name_H-M   'P 1'
#
loop_
_entity.id
_entity.type
_entity.pdbx_description
1 polymer ?
#
loop_
_entity_poly.entity_id
_entity_poly.type
_entity_poly.pdbx_seq_one_letter_code
_entity_poly.pdbx_strand_id
1 'polypeptide(L)'
;MTTIVVNYFINNLTITMSEHKQSNRIKWKYMQKVPIPSTIKQLLWDEQIVAPLEKIIIRVLQYGNYNEIKYIYGIYPEEVTEIINRYPGLRRGVKFWVVYWNKLYGHTNN
;
A
#
# COMPACT_ATOMS: atom_id res chain seq x y z
N MET A 1 -23.58 -5.32 63.39
CA MET A 1 -24.07 -4.88 62.06
C MET A 1 -22.96 -4.09 61.42
N THR A 2 -22.34 -4.68 60.40
CA THR A 2 -21.13 -4.19 59.72
C THR A 2 -21.59 -3.47 58.46
N THR A 3 -21.34 -2.16 58.35
CA THR A 3 -21.73 -1.43 57.14
C THR A 3 -20.64 -0.45 56.70
N ILE A 4 -19.86 -0.97 55.75
CA ILE A 4 -19.32 -0.35 54.54
C ILE A 4 -18.27 0.77 54.70
N VAL A 5 -17.01 0.35 54.51
CA VAL A 5 -15.91 1.19 54.03
C VAL A 5 -16.08 1.37 52.52
N VAL A 6 -16.66 2.48 52.06
CA VAL A 6 -16.57 2.89 50.64
C VAL A 6 -15.31 3.74 50.48
N ASN A 7 -14.17 3.08 50.39
CA ASN A 7 -12.95 3.70 49.87
C ASN A 7 -12.85 3.34 48.37
N TYR A 8 -13.75 3.93 47.58
CA TYR A 8 -13.73 3.86 46.13
C TYR A 8 -13.59 5.29 45.61
N PHE A 9 -12.69 5.49 44.64
CA PHE A 9 -12.43 6.73 43.89
C PHE A 9 -11.13 7.48 44.18
N ILE A 10 -10.01 6.77 44.33
CA ILE A 10 -8.74 7.27 43.78
C ILE A 10 -8.09 6.05 43.11
N ASN A 11 -7.46 6.24 41.94
CA ASN A 11 -6.83 5.22 41.08
C ASN A 11 -7.72 4.65 39.98
N ASN A 12 -8.00 5.46 38.94
CA ASN A 12 -8.04 4.99 37.55
C ASN A 12 -7.97 6.15 36.55
N LEU A 13 -7.15 7.17 36.86
CA LEU A 13 -6.74 8.21 35.91
C LEU A 13 -5.39 7.83 35.27
N THR A 14 -5.28 6.60 34.77
CA THR A 14 -4.30 6.27 33.74
C THR A 14 -4.84 6.85 32.44
N ILE A 15 -4.54 8.13 32.23
CA ILE A 15 -4.63 8.77 30.92
C ILE A 15 -3.82 7.89 29.97
N THR A 16 -4.51 7.10 29.15
CA THR A 16 -3.89 6.40 28.04
C THR A 16 -3.35 7.47 27.12
N MET A 17 -2.05 7.77 27.25
CA MET A 17 -1.32 8.55 26.28
C MET A 17 -1.51 7.83 24.95
N SER A 18 -2.38 8.35 24.09
CA SER A 18 -2.51 7.89 22.72
C SER A 18 -1.15 8.09 22.10
N GLU A 19 -0.37 7.02 21.97
CA GLU A 19 0.87 7.05 21.22
C GLU A 19 0.56 7.67 19.86
N HIS A 20 1.07 8.89 19.63
CA HIS A 20 1.07 9.48 18.32
C HIS A 20 1.92 8.56 17.45
N LYS A 21 1.27 7.61 16.77
CA LYS A 21 1.89 6.72 15.82
C LYS A 21 2.52 7.59 14.75
N GLN A 22 3.82 7.85 14.88
CA GLN A 22 4.62 8.59 13.92
C GLN A 22 4.25 8.03 12.54
N SER A 23 3.64 8.84 11.66
CA SER A 23 3.25 8.35 10.35
C SER A 23 4.53 8.07 9.58
N ASN A 24 4.99 6.82 9.61
CA ASN A 24 6.22 6.42 8.95
C ASN A 24 5.92 6.36 7.44
N ARG A 25 5.90 7.52 6.80
CA ARG A 25 5.59 7.66 5.37
C ARG A 25 6.71 6.97 4.62
N ILE A 26 6.35 5.93 3.87
CA ILE A 26 7.28 5.22 2.99
C ILE A 26 7.80 6.22 1.96
N LYS A 27 9.11 6.43 1.92
CA LYS A 27 9.77 7.27 0.91
C LYS A 27 9.66 6.57 -0.44
N TRP A 28 9.24 7.29 -1.47
CA TRP A 28 9.19 6.74 -2.82
C TRP A 28 10.62 6.56 -3.36
N LYS A 29 10.83 5.46 -4.09
CA LYS A 29 12.06 5.14 -4.83
C LYS A 29 11.93 5.55 -6.29
N TYR A 30 10.78 5.30 -6.91
CA TYR A 30 10.57 5.55 -8.33
C TYR A 30 9.90 6.91 -8.58
N MET A 31 10.72 7.96 -8.52
CA MET A 31 10.30 9.36 -8.71
C MET A 31 10.27 9.80 -10.18
N GLN A 32 10.78 8.98 -11.10
CA GLN A 32 10.79 9.31 -12.51
C GLN A 32 9.36 9.55 -13.02
N LYS A 33 9.17 10.65 -13.75
CA LYS A 33 7.89 11.00 -14.35
C LYS A 33 7.73 10.23 -15.65
N VAL A 34 6.66 9.46 -15.76
CA VAL A 34 6.34 8.70 -16.97
C VAL A 34 4.97 9.13 -17.50
N PRO A 35 4.71 9.03 -18.82
CA PRO A 35 3.40 9.28 -19.38
C PRO A 35 2.37 8.31 -18.80
N ILE A 36 1.18 8.81 -18.50
CA ILE A 36 0.09 8.00 -17.96
C ILE A 36 -0.56 7.22 -19.11
N PRO A 37 -0.54 5.87 -19.08
CA PRO A 37 -1.24 5.08 -20.08
C PRO A 37 -2.74 5.34 -20.06
N SER A 38 -3.35 5.44 -21.24
CA SER A 38 -4.79 5.70 -21.39
C SER A 38 -5.66 4.70 -20.63
N THR A 39 -5.24 3.43 -20.61
CA THR A 39 -5.91 2.31 -19.92
C THR A 39 -6.14 2.57 -18.42
N ILE A 40 -5.24 3.32 -17.77
CA ILE A 40 -5.28 3.53 -16.31
C ILE A 40 -5.50 4.99 -15.91
N LYS A 41 -5.74 5.87 -16.90
CA LYS A 41 -5.87 7.32 -16.69
C LYS A 41 -6.95 7.68 -15.67
N GLN A 42 -8.05 6.93 -15.64
CA GLN A 42 -9.16 7.15 -14.70
C GLN A 42 -8.75 6.94 -13.22
N LEU A 43 -7.71 6.15 -12.94
CA LEU A 43 -7.22 5.87 -11.59
C LEU A 43 -6.35 7.00 -11.00
N LEU A 44 -5.89 7.91 -11.87
CA LEU A 44 -5.00 9.03 -11.57
C LEU A 44 -5.76 10.35 -11.70
N TRP A 45 -6.81 10.54 -10.91
CA TRP A 45 -7.66 11.73 -10.96
C TRP A 45 -6.93 13.05 -10.65
N ASP A 46 -5.75 12.98 -10.04
CA ASP A 46 -4.94 14.12 -9.63
C ASP A 46 -3.82 14.48 -10.63
N GLU A 47 -3.63 13.70 -11.70
CA GLU A 47 -2.56 13.90 -12.68
C GLU A 47 -3.10 13.78 -14.10
N GLN A 48 -2.72 14.68 -15.02
CA GLN A 48 -3.33 14.72 -16.35
C GLN A 48 -2.55 14.00 -17.46
N ILE A 49 -1.21 14.09 -17.45
CA ILE A 49 -0.37 13.68 -18.58
C ILE A 49 0.80 12.80 -18.12
N VAL A 50 1.50 13.23 -17.08
CA VAL A 50 2.66 12.52 -16.53
C VAL A 50 2.50 12.41 -15.02
N ALA A 51 3.00 11.33 -14.44
CA ALA A 51 3.04 11.14 -12.99
C ALA A 51 4.28 10.35 -12.57
N PRO A 52 4.72 10.45 -11.30
CA PRO A 52 5.77 9.58 -10.78
C PRO A 52 5.40 8.11 -10.94
N LEU A 53 6.34 7.28 -11.42
CA LEU A 53 6.08 5.87 -11.68
C LEU A 53 5.51 5.13 -10.45
N GLU A 54 6.10 5.37 -9.27
CA GLU A 54 5.63 4.73 -8.04
C GLU A 54 4.18 5.10 -7.72
N LYS A 55 3.77 6.34 -8.01
CA LYS A 55 2.38 6.79 -7.83
C LYS A 55 1.45 6.05 -8.76
N ILE A 56 1.81 5.93 -10.04
CA ILE A 56 1.02 5.19 -11.04
C ILE A 56 0.82 3.74 -10.60
N ILE A 57 1.91 3.05 -10.28
CA ILE A 57 1.86 1.65 -9.87
C ILE A 57 1.00 1.49 -8.62
N ILE A 58 1.22 2.30 -7.58
CA ILE A 58 0.43 2.20 -6.33
C ILE A 58 -1.05 2.42 -6.58
N ARG A 59 -1.44 3.40 -7.40
CA ARG A 59 -2.85 3.66 -7.72
C ARG A 59 -3.48 2.47 -8.42
N VAL A 60 -2.80 1.88 -9.39
CA VAL A 60 -3.28 0.67 -10.07
C VAL A 60 -3.40 -0.50 -9.10
N LEU A 61 -2.42 -0.72 -8.23
CA LEU A 61 -2.46 -1.82 -7.26
C LEU A 61 -3.52 -1.62 -6.15
N GLN A 62 -3.92 -0.38 -5.86
CA GLN A 62 -4.93 -0.07 -4.83
C GLN A 62 -6.36 -0.12 -5.37
N TYR A 63 -6.58 0.42 -6.57
CA TYR A 63 -7.89 0.71 -7.12
C TYR A 63 -8.20 -0.02 -8.42
N GLY A 64 -7.16 -0.50 -9.12
CA GLY A 64 -7.32 -1.13 -10.41
C GLY A 64 -8.01 -2.49 -10.34
N ASN A 65 -8.64 -2.87 -11.45
CA ASN A 65 -9.18 -4.20 -11.66
C ASN A 65 -8.07 -5.18 -12.07
N TYR A 66 -8.42 -6.47 -12.23
CA TYR A 66 -7.46 -7.51 -12.62
C TYR A 66 -6.69 -7.19 -13.90
N ASN A 67 -7.37 -6.67 -14.93
CA ASN A 67 -6.75 -6.39 -16.23
C ASN A 67 -5.77 -5.22 -16.14
N GLU A 68 -6.11 -4.17 -15.39
CA GLU A 68 -5.24 -3.01 -15.17
C GLU A 68 -4.00 -3.40 -14.35
N ILE A 69 -4.19 -4.23 -13.31
CA ILE A 69 -3.09 -4.74 -12.49
C ILE A 69 -2.17 -5.65 -13.32
N LYS A 70 -2.74 -6.51 -14.16
CA LYS A 70 -1.97 -7.35 -15.08
C LYS A 70 -1.23 -6.53 -16.12
N TYR A 71 -1.86 -5.48 -16.63
CA TYR A 71 -1.27 -4.55 -17.59
C TYR A 71 -0.06 -3.82 -16.99
N ILE A 72 -0.19 -3.22 -15.79
CA ILE A 72 0.93 -2.51 -15.18
C ILE A 72 2.07 -3.47 -14.82
N TYR A 73 1.75 -4.70 -14.39
CA TYR A 73 2.74 -5.73 -14.14
C TYR A 73 3.49 -6.12 -15.42
N GLY A 74 2.80 -6.20 -16.56
CA GLY A 74 3.44 -6.51 -17.84
C GLY A 74 4.43 -5.44 -18.33
N ILE A 75 4.25 -4.17 -17.93
CA ILE A 75 5.14 -3.07 -18.32
C ILE A 75 6.27 -2.88 -17.32
N TYR A 76 5.99 -3.00 -16.02
CA TYR A 76 6.92 -2.71 -14.93
C TYR A 76 7.01 -3.88 -13.92
N PRO A 77 7.40 -5.09 -14.36
CA PRO A 77 7.33 -6.29 -13.51
C PRO A 77 8.24 -6.19 -12.29
N GLU A 78 9.45 -5.63 -12.44
CA GLU A 78 10.42 -5.48 -11.35
C GLU A 78 9.95 -4.45 -10.32
N GLU A 79 9.52 -3.27 -10.77
CA GLU A 79 9.08 -2.19 -9.90
C GLU A 79 7.79 -2.56 -9.16
N VAL A 80 6.85 -3.23 -9.84
CA VAL A 80 5.63 -3.76 -9.22
C VAL A 80 5.99 -4.79 -8.13
N THR A 81 6.92 -5.69 -8.42
CA THR A 81 7.37 -6.71 -7.47
C THR A 81 8.06 -6.09 -6.24
N GLU A 82 8.86 -5.05 -6.43
CA GLU A 82 9.46 -4.34 -5.30
C GLU A 82 8.42 -3.57 -4.47
N ILE A 83 7.49 -2.88 -5.14
CA ILE A 83 6.44 -2.09 -4.49
C ILE A 83 5.52 -2.98 -3.64
N ILE A 84 5.13 -4.17 -4.08
CA ILE A 84 4.28 -5.04 -3.26
C ILE A 84 4.92 -5.45 -1.93
N ASN A 85 6.25 -5.56 -1.90
CA ASN A 85 7.02 -5.92 -0.72
C ASN A 85 7.21 -4.71 0.21
N ARG A 86 7.36 -3.50 -0.36
CA ARG A 86 7.52 -2.27 0.42
C ARG A 86 6.22 -1.78 1.04
N TYR A 87 5.07 -1.98 0.38
CA TYR A 87 3.77 -1.47 0.81
C TYR A 87 2.90 -2.58 1.44
N PRO A 88 2.90 -2.71 2.79
CA PRO A 88 2.17 -3.80 3.45
C PRO A 88 0.65 -3.67 3.30
N GLY A 89 0.12 -2.46 3.10
CA GLY A 89 -1.33 -2.17 3.03
C GLY A 89 -2.03 -2.57 1.73
N LEU A 90 -1.34 -3.17 0.76
CA LEU A 90 -1.96 -3.64 -0.49
C LEU A 90 -2.83 -4.89 -0.26
N ARG A 91 -3.90 -5.02 -1.04
CA ARG A 91 -4.86 -6.13 -0.95
C ARG A 91 -4.15 -7.48 -1.14
N ARG A 92 -4.50 -8.48 -0.31
CA ARG A 92 -3.89 -9.81 -0.35
C ARG A 92 -3.97 -10.48 -1.73
N GLY A 93 -5.10 -10.34 -2.42
CA GLY A 93 -5.29 -10.88 -3.77
C GLY A 93 -4.35 -10.26 -4.81
N VAL A 94 -4.05 -8.97 -4.69
CA VAL A 94 -3.09 -8.27 -5.58
C VAL A 94 -1.69 -8.81 -5.36
N LYS A 95 -1.27 -8.95 -4.09
CA LYS A 95 0.03 -9.54 -3.76
C LYS A 95 0.15 -10.97 -4.29
N PHE A 96 -0.91 -11.77 -4.14
CA PHE A 96 -0.95 -13.13 -4.66
C PHE A 96 -0.67 -13.16 -6.18
N TRP A 97 -1.38 -12.35 -6.96
CA TRP A 97 -1.20 -12.32 -8.41
C TRP A 97 0.19 -11.90 -8.84
N VAL A 98 0.74 -10.85 -8.22
CA VAL A 98 2.11 -10.39 -8.54
C VAL A 98 3.13 -11.46 -8.20
N VAL A 99 3.03 -12.13 -7.05
CA VAL A 99 3.92 -13.25 -6.69
C VAL A 99 3.76 -14.42 -7.66
N TYR A 100 2.51 -14.74 -8.04
CA TYR A 100 2.23 -15.81 -8.98
C TYR A 100 2.84 -15.53 -10.36
N TRP A 101 2.65 -14.32 -10.90
CA TRP A 101 3.26 -13.93 -12.17
C TRP A 101 4.78 -13.87 -12.08
N ASN A 102 5.34 -13.40 -10.96
CA ASN A 102 6.78 -13.41 -10.76
C ASN A 102 7.35 -14.82 -10.74
N LYS A 103 6.59 -15.82 -10.28
CA LYS A 103 6.99 -17.23 -10.39
C LYS A 103 6.86 -17.78 -11.81
N LEU A 104 5.81 -17.39 -12.53
CA LEU A 104 5.58 -17.85 -13.90
C LEU A 104 6.58 -17.27 -14.91
N TYR A 105 6.89 -15.98 -14.78
CA TYR A 105 7.68 -15.23 -15.75
C TYR A 105 9.08 -14.84 -15.22
N GLY A 106 9.27 -14.81 -13.90
CA GLY A 106 10.50 -14.34 -13.24
C GLY A 106 11.56 -15.41 -12.99
N HIS A 107 11.58 -16.50 -13.76
CA HIS A 107 12.70 -17.46 -13.78
C HIS A 107 13.08 -17.89 -15.20
N THR A 108 13.92 -17.06 -15.85
CA THR A 108 15.03 -17.54 -16.68
C THR A 108 16.30 -16.76 -16.30
N ASN A 109 16.70 -16.86 -15.04
CA ASN A 109 18.11 -16.68 -14.66
C ASN A 109 18.56 -18.04 -14.13
N ASN A 110 18.99 -18.88 -15.06
CA ASN A 110 19.80 -20.07 -14.84
C ASN A 110 21.27 -19.65 -14.98
#